data_AF-A0A7V5BCY9-F1
#
_entry.id   AF-A0A7V5BCY9-F1
#
_cell.length_a   1.000
_cell.length_b   1.000
_cell.length_c   1.000
_cell.angle_alpha   90.00
_cell.angle_beta   90.00
_cell.angle_gamma   90.00
#
_symmetry.space_group_name_H-M   'P 1'
#
loop_
_entity.id
_entity.type
_entity.pdbx_description
1 polymer ?
#
loop_
_entity_poly.entity_id
_entity_poly.type
_entity_poly.pdbx_seq_one_letter_code
_entity_poly.pdbx_strand_id
1 'polypeptide(L)'
;MVKIGLAEEPIRGDVIINEILFNPVTGGSDYVELLNVSNKIVDIGSFSLANTHKVGAIRTITQSGLLFPNQYVAFTPDRFQVIEQYQPPDSAWILENALPSLDDDQGNVSLIFGGQIIDSVEYSEDMHVAFVSSPDGVALERISPFGKSLDAANWISGASQMHYGTPGYRNSQFSELPAGGGDFVEVRQKVFSPNGDGFEDFVLFGYDLPGSGYTLNSRIYTAAGQYVNRLVNNEIVGQKGTIRWDGVGENGELLSAGIYVVRFEFFKPDGEKIVELESCGLVLE
;
A
#
# COMPACT_ATOMS: atom_id res chain seq x y z
N MET A 1 5.80 6.99 29.41
CA MET A 1 4.95 8.17 29.73
C MET A 1 3.53 7.83 29.35
N VAL A 2 2.54 8.16 30.18
CA VAL A 2 1.12 8.03 29.80
C VAL A 2 0.80 9.17 28.84
N LYS A 3 0.45 8.86 27.58
CA LYS A 3 -0.07 9.85 26.64
C LYS A 3 -1.56 10.04 26.94
N ILE A 4 -1.98 11.29 27.12
CA ILE A 4 -3.39 11.66 27.31
C ILE A 4 -3.79 12.64 26.22
N GLY A 5 -5.05 12.58 25.81
CA GLY A 5 -5.62 13.49 24.83
C GLY A 5 -7.13 13.33 24.76
N LEU A 6 -7.79 14.33 24.17
CA LEU A 6 -9.22 14.28 23.91
C LEU A 6 -9.44 13.64 22.54
N ALA A 7 -10.22 12.56 22.49
CA ALA A 7 -10.56 11.92 21.23
C ALA A 7 -11.51 12.80 20.42
N GLU A 8 -11.30 12.83 19.11
CA GLU A 8 -12.15 13.50 18.12
C GLU A 8 -12.77 12.47 17.17
N GLU A 9 -13.90 12.82 16.57
CA GLU A 9 -14.56 11.94 15.59
C GLU A 9 -13.72 11.88 14.29
N PRO A 10 -13.35 10.67 13.83
CA PRO A 10 -12.64 10.48 12.57
C PRO A 10 -13.61 10.66 11.41
N ILE A 11 -13.11 11.23 10.32
CA ILE A 11 -13.78 11.23 9.00
C ILE A 11 -13.05 10.29 8.05
N ARG A 12 -13.64 10.04 6.87
CA ARG A 12 -12.99 9.28 5.80
C ARG A 12 -11.60 9.84 5.51
N GLY A 13 -10.60 8.95 5.55
CA GLY A 13 -9.20 9.29 5.32
C GLY A 13 -8.42 9.76 6.56
N ASP A 14 -9.04 9.89 7.74
CA ASP A 14 -8.28 10.18 8.97
C ASP A 14 -7.56 8.94 9.50
N VAL A 15 -8.27 7.81 9.52
CA VAL A 15 -7.76 6.49 9.87
C VAL A 15 -7.98 5.57 8.68
N ILE A 16 -6.93 4.86 8.29
CA ILE A 16 -6.90 4.01 7.10
C ILE A 16 -6.45 2.60 7.44
N ILE A 17 -6.84 1.64 6.62
CA ILE A 17 -6.30 0.27 6.66
C ILE A 17 -4.89 0.30 6.06
N ASN A 18 -3.86 -0.08 6.81
CA ASN A 18 -2.47 0.12 6.42
C ASN A 18 -1.74 -1.17 6.02
N GLU A 19 -2.16 -2.29 6.60
CA GLU A 19 -1.57 -3.60 6.34
C GLU A 19 -2.62 -4.69 6.56
N ILE A 20 -2.60 -5.75 5.74
CA ILE A 20 -3.53 -6.87 5.83
C ILE A 20 -2.76 -8.18 5.64
N LEU A 21 -2.86 -9.09 6.61
CA LEU A 21 -2.55 -10.50 6.42
C LEU A 21 -3.86 -11.28 6.33
N PHE A 22 -4.08 -11.91 5.19
CA PHE A 22 -5.30 -12.68 4.87
C PHE A 22 -5.02 -14.14 4.51
N ASN A 23 -3.75 -14.54 4.38
CA ASN A 23 -3.34 -15.93 4.18
C ASN A 23 -2.17 -16.24 5.13
N PRO A 24 -2.45 -16.54 6.42
CA PRO A 24 -1.40 -16.79 7.41
C PRO A 24 -0.77 -18.16 7.17
N VAL A 25 0.48 -18.34 7.61
CA VAL A 25 1.10 -19.68 7.66
C VAL A 25 0.24 -20.65 8.46
N THR A 26 0.38 -21.95 8.22
CA THR A 26 -0.31 -22.98 9.01
C THR A 26 -0.07 -22.79 10.51
N GLY A 27 -1.15 -22.56 11.27
CA GLY A 27 -1.10 -22.29 12.71
C GLY A 27 -0.89 -20.82 13.09
N GLY A 28 -0.69 -19.93 12.11
CA GLY A 28 -0.64 -18.49 12.28
C GLY A 28 -2.03 -17.85 12.43
N SER A 29 -2.07 -16.53 12.43
CA SER A 29 -3.32 -15.76 12.61
C SER A 29 -3.35 -14.54 11.72
N ASP A 30 -4.50 -14.29 11.09
CA ASP A 30 -4.79 -13.08 10.32
C ASP A 30 -4.56 -11.82 11.15
N TYR A 31 -4.26 -10.72 10.48
CA TYR A 31 -4.32 -9.41 11.10
C TYR A 31 -4.73 -8.30 10.13
N VAL A 32 -5.30 -7.25 10.68
CA VAL A 32 -5.57 -5.99 9.98
C VAL A 32 -4.95 -4.86 10.78
N GLU A 33 -4.15 -4.03 10.14
CA GLU A 33 -3.54 -2.85 10.74
C GLU A 33 -4.24 -1.56 10.33
N LEU A 34 -4.38 -0.64 11.27
CA LEU A 34 -4.83 0.72 11.04
C LEU A 34 -3.69 1.73 11.27
N LEU A 35 -3.67 2.77 10.44
CA LEU A 35 -2.81 3.95 10.61
C LEU A 35 -3.67 5.20 10.74
N ASN A 36 -3.37 6.05 11.73
CA ASN A 36 -3.92 7.40 11.81
C ASN A 36 -3.03 8.38 11.05
N VAL A 37 -3.52 8.87 9.91
CA VAL A 37 -2.82 9.85 9.04
C VAL A 37 -3.25 11.29 9.32
N SER A 38 -4.24 11.48 10.20
CA SER A 38 -4.72 12.80 10.60
C SER A 38 -3.91 13.39 11.76
N ASN A 39 -4.18 14.66 12.07
CA ASN A 39 -3.69 15.31 13.29
C ASN A 39 -4.60 15.11 14.51
N LYS A 40 -5.65 14.30 14.40
CA LYS A 40 -6.60 14.02 15.48
C LYS A 40 -6.12 12.88 16.35
N ILE A 41 -6.60 12.85 17.59
CA ILE A 41 -6.51 11.67 18.45
C ILE A 41 -7.83 10.92 18.30
N VAL A 42 -7.80 9.63 18.02
CA VAL A 42 -9.02 8.85 17.77
C VAL A 42 -9.11 7.68 18.75
N ASP A 43 -10.30 7.38 19.25
CA ASP A 43 -10.53 6.20 20.09
C ASP A 43 -10.76 4.96 19.23
N ILE A 44 -9.90 3.95 19.36
CA ILE A 44 -9.98 2.71 18.58
C ILE A 44 -11.24 1.90 18.92
N GLY A 45 -11.79 2.05 20.13
CA GLY A 45 -12.98 1.34 20.57
C GLY A 45 -14.25 1.79 19.84
N SER A 46 -14.16 2.87 19.04
CA SER A 46 -15.27 3.38 18.23
C SER A 46 -15.39 2.73 16.85
N PHE A 47 -14.44 1.85 16.48
CA PHE A 47 -14.39 1.23 15.17
C PHE A 47 -14.96 -0.19 15.12
N SER A 48 -15.37 -0.58 13.91
CA SER A 48 -15.59 -1.98 13.53
C SER A 48 -14.84 -2.30 12.24
N LEU A 49 -14.39 -3.54 12.11
CA LEU A 49 -13.87 -4.10 10.86
C LEU A 49 -14.95 -4.99 10.22
N ALA A 50 -15.09 -4.90 8.91
CA ALA A 50 -16.09 -5.68 8.18
C ALA A 50 -15.51 -6.28 6.89
N ASN A 51 -15.95 -7.47 6.53
CA ASN A 51 -15.87 -7.97 5.16
C ASN A 51 -17.24 -7.72 4.53
N THR A 52 -17.34 -6.71 3.66
CA THR A 52 -18.63 -6.31 3.09
C THR A 52 -19.15 -7.24 1.99
N HIS A 53 -18.33 -8.19 1.52
CA HIS A 53 -18.77 -9.22 0.58
C HIS A 53 -19.55 -10.34 1.28
N LYS A 54 -19.47 -10.43 2.61
CA LYS A 54 -20.11 -11.49 3.41
C LYS A 54 -21.17 -10.93 4.35
N VAL A 55 -22.36 -11.53 4.32
CA VAL A 55 -23.48 -11.11 5.16
C VAL A 55 -23.14 -11.33 6.64
N GLY A 56 -23.21 -10.26 7.44
CA GLY A 56 -22.97 -10.32 8.89
C GLY A 56 -21.51 -10.46 9.31
N ALA A 57 -20.55 -10.34 8.39
CA ALA A 57 -19.12 -10.37 8.69
C ALA A 57 -18.63 -9.00 9.20
N ILE A 58 -19.17 -8.55 10.34
CA ILE A 58 -18.74 -7.33 11.04
C ILE A 58 -18.22 -7.71 12.42
N ARG A 59 -17.09 -7.14 12.84
CA ARG A 59 -16.53 -7.27 14.19
C ARG A 59 -16.21 -5.90 14.75
N THR A 60 -16.82 -5.59 15.88
CA THR A 60 -16.49 -4.38 16.67
C THR A 60 -15.14 -4.58 17.35
N ILE A 61 -14.36 -3.51 17.42
CA ILE A 61 -13.14 -3.47 18.22
C ILE A 61 -13.54 -3.36 19.68
N THR A 62 -13.24 -4.39 20.46
CA THR A 62 -13.63 -4.47 21.88
C THR A 62 -12.60 -3.84 22.81
N GLN A 63 -11.40 -3.56 22.29
CA GLN A 63 -10.31 -2.93 23.02
C GLN A 63 -10.47 -1.41 23.09
N SER A 64 -9.93 -0.81 24.14
CA SER A 64 -9.90 0.65 24.32
C SER A 64 -8.49 1.18 24.11
N GLY A 65 -8.39 2.39 23.56
CA GLY A 65 -7.09 3.01 23.32
C GLY A 65 -7.18 4.25 22.46
N LEU A 66 -6.25 5.17 22.68
CA LEU A 66 -6.13 6.38 21.87
C LEU A 66 -5.07 6.15 20.79
N LEU A 67 -5.50 6.22 19.53
CA LEU A 67 -4.64 6.21 18.35
C LEU A 67 -4.23 7.64 18.03
N PHE A 68 -2.98 7.98 18.34
CA PHE A 68 -2.43 9.32 18.11
C PHE A 68 -2.05 9.52 16.63
N PRO A 69 -1.81 10.78 16.19
CA PRO A 69 -1.28 11.05 14.86
C PRO A 69 -0.04 10.23 14.53
N ASN A 70 0.01 9.68 13.31
CA ASN A 70 1.09 8.83 12.78
C ASN A 70 1.34 7.53 13.57
N GLN A 71 0.35 7.09 14.35
CA GLN A 71 0.44 5.84 15.11
C GLN A 71 -0.28 4.70 14.38
N TYR A 72 0.28 3.50 14.57
CA TYR A 72 -0.17 2.24 14.02
C TYR A 72 -0.83 1.39 15.11
N VAL A 73 -1.80 0.57 14.75
CA VAL A 73 -2.37 -0.47 15.62
C VAL A 73 -2.83 -1.67 14.79
N ALA A 74 -2.37 -2.87 15.14
CA ALA A 74 -2.79 -4.11 14.49
C ALA A 74 -3.79 -4.88 15.35
N PHE A 75 -4.81 -5.46 14.71
CA PHE A 75 -5.82 -6.30 15.32
C PHE A 75 -5.74 -7.72 14.77
N THR A 76 -5.75 -8.71 15.66
CA THR A 76 -5.62 -10.13 15.30
C THR A 76 -6.38 -11.02 16.27
N PRO A 77 -6.90 -12.20 15.86
CA PRO A 77 -7.48 -13.17 16.78
C PRO A 77 -6.46 -13.77 17.76
N ASP A 78 -5.18 -13.88 17.38
CA ASP A 78 -4.11 -14.43 18.23
C ASP A 78 -2.85 -13.57 18.14
N ARG A 79 -2.65 -12.75 19.18
CA ARG A 79 -1.52 -11.81 19.24
C ARG A 79 -0.19 -12.53 19.43
N PHE A 80 -0.17 -13.69 20.08
CA PHE A 80 1.07 -14.43 20.29
C PHE A 80 1.61 -14.98 18.97
N GLN A 81 0.75 -15.54 18.13
CA GLN A 81 1.13 -16.03 16.81
C GLN A 81 1.70 -14.92 15.92
N VAL A 82 1.06 -13.75 15.90
CA VAL A 82 1.55 -12.60 15.12
C VAL A 82 2.91 -12.12 15.64
N ILE A 83 3.11 -12.02 16.95
CA ILE A 83 4.39 -11.60 17.52
C ILE A 83 5.50 -12.63 17.24
N GLU A 84 5.19 -13.92 17.35
CA GLU A 84 6.16 -15.00 17.10
C GLU A 84 6.62 -15.03 15.63
N GLN A 85 5.68 -14.86 14.70
CA GLN A 85 5.97 -14.87 13.26
C GLN A 85 6.74 -13.63 12.80
N TYR A 86 6.24 -12.43 13.11
CA TYR A 86 6.73 -11.18 12.50
C TYR A 86 7.78 -10.44 13.35
N GLN A 87 8.00 -10.88 14.60
CA GLN A 87 9.01 -10.34 15.51
C GLN A 87 9.06 -8.79 15.57
N PRO A 88 7.90 -8.13 15.76
CA PRO A 88 7.81 -6.68 15.76
C PRO A 88 8.58 -6.07 16.95
N PRO A 89 8.98 -4.78 16.89
CA PRO A 89 9.62 -4.12 18.01
C PRO A 89 8.72 -4.10 19.25
N ASP A 90 9.30 -4.07 20.45
CA ASP A 90 8.55 -4.04 21.72
C ASP A 90 7.52 -2.88 21.83
N SER A 91 7.73 -1.81 21.05
CA SER A 91 6.81 -0.66 20.98
C SER A 91 5.59 -0.89 20.07
N ALA A 92 5.55 -1.97 19.30
CA ALA A 92 4.47 -2.25 18.35
C ALA A 92 3.15 -2.48 19.08
N TRP A 93 2.10 -1.80 18.61
CA TRP A 93 0.79 -1.88 19.25
C TRP A 93 -0.08 -2.91 18.55
N ILE A 94 -0.05 -4.13 19.06
CA ILE A 94 -0.82 -5.27 18.54
C ILE A 94 -1.83 -5.70 19.59
N LEU A 95 -3.10 -5.82 19.20
CA LEU A 95 -4.23 -6.08 20.08
C LEU A 95 -5.03 -7.31 19.64
N GLU A 96 -5.42 -8.13 20.60
CA GLU A 96 -6.32 -9.26 20.34
C GLU A 96 -7.75 -8.75 20.11
N ASN A 97 -8.30 -9.05 18.93
CA ASN A 97 -9.68 -8.78 18.56
C ASN A 97 -10.14 -9.76 17.48
N ALA A 98 -11.40 -10.19 17.53
CA ALA A 98 -11.97 -10.99 16.43
C ALA A 98 -11.97 -10.17 15.13
N LEU A 99 -11.63 -10.82 14.02
CA LEU A 99 -11.70 -10.22 12.68
C LEU A 99 -12.94 -10.70 11.93
N PRO A 100 -13.45 -9.91 10.97
CA PRO A 100 -14.33 -10.47 9.95
C PRO A 100 -13.58 -11.60 9.23
N SER A 101 -14.30 -12.56 8.65
CA SER A 101 -13.66 -13.62 7.89
C SER A 101 -12.90 -13.04 6.69
N LEU A 102 -11.62 -13.35 6.59
CA LEU A 102 -10.78 -13.06 5.43
C LEU A 102 -10.62 -14.39 4.68
N ASP A 103 -10.88 -14.38 3.38
CA ASP A 103 -10.55 -15.52 2.51
C ASP A 103 -9.10 -15.40 2.02
N ASP A 104 -8.42 -16.53 1.87
CA ASP A 104 -6.99 -16.60 1.53
C ASP A 104 -6.69 -16.17 0.07
N ASP A 105 -7.66 -16.27 -0.84
CA ASP A 105 -7.45 -15.97 -2.28
C ASP A 105 -7.74 -14.48 -2.61
N GLN A 106 -8.90 -13.99 -2.17
CA GLN A 106 -9.38 -12.62 -2.44
C GLN A 106 -10.55 -12.24 -1.54
N GLY A 107 -10.69 -10.95 -1.22
CA GLY A 107 -11.79 -10.46 -0.42
C GLY A 107 -11.76 -8.96 -0.14
N ASN A 108 -12.45 -8.57 0.92
CA ASN A 108 -12.60 -7.18 1.34
C ASN A 108 -12.36 -7.00 2.84
N VAL A 109 -11.72 -5.88 3.18
CA VAL A 109 -11.74 -5.33 4.53
C VAL A 109 -12.19 -3.88 4.49
N SER A 110 -13.15 -3.54 5.34
CA SER A 110 -13.71 -2.20 5.48
C SER A 110 -13.66 -1.74 6.94
N LEU A 111 -13.21 -0.50 7.14
CA LEU A 111 -13.20 0.18 8.43
C LEU A 111 -14.49 1.00 8.58
N ILE A 112 -15.20 0.78 9.68
CA ILE A 112 -16.50 1.41 9.96
C ILE A 112 -16.38 2.28 11.22
N PHE A 113 -16.90 3.50 11.14
CA PHE A 113 -17.13 4.40 12.28
C PHE A 113 -18.58 4.92 12.23
N GLY A 114 -19.30 4.90 13.35
CA GLY A 114 -20.67 5.43 13.42
C GLY A 114 -21.65 4.81 12.41
N GLY A 115 -21.40 3.56 11.98
CA GLY A 115 -22.19 2.87 10.96
C GLY A 115 -21.86 3.24 9.51
N GLN A 116 -20.84 4.09 9.27
CA GLN A 116 -20.38 4.47 7.94
C GLN A 116 -19.01 3.87 7.63
N ILE A 117 -18.78 3.47 6.38
CA ILE A 117 -17.47 3.01 5.89
C ILE A 117 -16.57 4.23 5.67
N ILE A 118 -15.51 4.32 6.47
CA ILE A 118 -14.52 5.39 6.41
C ILE A 118 -13.24 5.00 5.67
N ASP A 119 -12.95 3.71 5.51
CA ASP A 119 -11.94 3.19 4.58
C ASP A 119 -12.31 1.78 4.11
N SER A 120 -11.86 1.37 2.92
CA SER A 120 -12.13 0.03 2.36
C SER A 120 -11.04 -0.41 1.38
N VAL A 121 -10.71 -1.69 1.42
CA VAL A 121 -9.68 -2.32 0.61
C VAL A 121 -10.25 -3.60 0.01
N GLU A 122 -10.04 -3.75 -1.30
CA GLU A 122 -10.22 -5.00 -2.03
C GLU A 122 -8.84 -5.64 -2.13
N TYR A 123 -8.70 -6.88 -1.65
CA TYR A 123 -7.42 -7.60 -1.64
C TYR A 123 -7.52 -8.89 -2.45
N SER A 124 -6.38 -9.34 -2.98
CA SER A 124 -6.23 -10.61 -3.69
C SER A 124 -4.78 -11.09 -3.60
N GLU A 125 -4.56 -12.41 -3.65
CA GLU A 125 -3.23 -13.02 -3.74
C GLU A 125 -2.40 -12.49 -4.92
N ASP A 126 -3.05 -12.11 -6.03
CA ASP A 126 -2.41 -11.52 -7.22
C ASP A 126 -1.76 -10.15 -6.96
N MET A 127 -2.04 -9.53 -5.81
CA MET A 127 -1.40 -8.27 -5.40
C MET A 127 -0.02 -8.47 -4.79
N HIS A 128 0.35 -9.72 -4.45
CA HIS A 128 1.71 -10.05 -4.06
C HIS A 128 2.67 -9.98 -5.25
N VAL A 129 3.96 -9.77 -4.97
CA VAL A 129 4.97 -9.83 -6.02
C VAL A 129 5.10 -11.26 -6.56
N ALA A 130 5.19 -11.41 -7.88
CA ALA A 130 5.14 -12.71 -8.57
C ALA A 130 6.23 -13.71 -8.15
N PHE A 131 7.33 -13.23 -7.56
CA PHE A 131 8.47 -14.05 -7.14
C PHE A 131 8.42 -14.49 -5.67
N VAL A 132 7.36 -14.14 -4.92
CA VAL A 132 7.15 -14.72 -3.59
C VAL A 132 6.90 -16.22 -3.75
N SER A 133 7.81 -17.04 -3.22
CA SER A 133 7.76 -18.50 -3.38
C SER A 133 6.53 -19.16 -2.75
N SER A 134 5.90 -18.48 -1.78
CA SER A 134 4.67 -18.89 -1.11
C SER A 134 4.01 -17.64 -0.51
N PRO A 135 2.76 -17.29 -0.87
CA PRO A 135 2.07 -16.12 -0.29
C PRO A 135 1.73 -16.32 1.19
N ASP A 136 1.76 -17.56 1.70
CA ASP A 136 1.52 -17.88 3.10
C ASP A 136 2.41 -17.06 4.05
N GLY A 137 1.78 -16.31 4.95
CA GLY A 137 2.47 -15.47 5.92
C GLY A 137 3.06 -14.17 5.36
N VAL A 138 2.70 -13.79 4.13
CA VAL A 138 3.11 -12.52 3.53
C VAL A 138 1.96 -11.53 3.62
N ALA A 139 2.19 -10.41 4.29
CA ALA A 139 1.19 -9.35 4.40
C ALA A 139 1.19 -8.45 3.16
N LEU A 140 0.02 -7.89 2.84
CA LEU A 140 -0.09 -6.75 1.93
C LEU A 140 0.05 -5.46 2.71
N GLU A 141 1.10 -4.72 2.41
CA GLU A 141 1.40 -3.41 2.96
C GLU A 141 0.94 -2.30 2.01
N ARG A 142 0.28 -1.27 2.55
CA ARG A 142 0.03 -0.03 1.81
C ARG A 142 1.35 0.70 1.57
N ILE A 143 1.59 1.10 0.33
CA ILE A 143 2.78 1.84 -0.09
C ILE A 143 2.66 3.31 0.35
N SER A 144 1.64 4.04 -0.14
CA SER A 144 1.42 5.44 0.20
C SER A 144 0.16 5.62 1.05
N PRO A 145 0.26 6.23 2.24
CA PRO A 145 -0.92 6.57 3.06
C PRO A 145 -1.87 7.55 2.37
N PHE A 146 -1.36 8.35 1.43
CA PHE A 146 -2.12 9.33 0.67
C PHE A 146 -2.63 8.78 -0.68
N GLY A 147 -2.17 7.59 -1.06
CA GLY A 147 -2.72 6.83 -2.18
C GLY A 147 -4.11 6.27 -1.87
N LYS A 148 -4.87 5.92 -2.92
CA LYS A 148 -6.21 5.35 -2.77
C LYS A 148 -6.12 3.93 -2.21
N SER A 149 -6.95 3.62 -1.22
CA SER A 149 -7.05 2.29 -0.61
C SER A 149 -7.53 1.21 -1.58
N LEU A 150 -8.38 1.58 -2.54
CA LEU A 150 -8.93 0.68 -3.57
C LEU A 150 -8.02 0.51 -4.80
N ASP A 151 -6.91 1.23 -4.85
CA ASP A 151 -5.95 1.11 -5.95
C ASP A 151 -4.95 0.00 -5.62
N ALA A 152 -5.07 -1.14 -6.29
CA ALA A 152 -4.19 -2.29 -6.07
C ALA A 152 -2.70 -1.94 -6.28
N ALA A 153 -2.39 -0.94 -7.10
CA ALA A 153 -1.01 -0.48 -7.29
C ALA A 153 -0.42 0.22 -6.05
N ASN A 154 -1.25 0.57 -5.06
CA ASN A 154 -0.83 1.16 -3.80
C ASN A 154 -0.60 0.10 -2.69
N TRP A 155 -0.60 -1.18 -3.05
CA TRP A 155 -0.39 -2.30 -2.13
C TRP A 155 0.65 -3.26 -2.70
N ILE A 156 1.38 -3.92 -1.82
CA ILE A 156 2.40 -4.88 -2.20
C ILE A 156 2.78 -5.78 -1.01
N SER A 157 3.42 -6.92 -1.26
CA SER A 157 4.05 -7.78 -0.26
C SER A 157 4.96 -7.01 0.71
N GLY A 158 4.89 -7.35 1.99
CA GLY A 158 5.89 -6.96 2.99
C GLY A 158 7.26 -7.57 2.72
N ALA A 159 8.33 -6.87 3.11
CA ALA A 159 9.70 -7.28 2.84
C ALA A 159 10.11 -8.53 3.63
N SER A 160 10.83 -9.44 2.98
CA SER A 160 11.35 -10.66 3.63
C SER A 160 12.28 -10.37 4.81
N GLN A 161 13.05 -9.28 4.72
CA GLN A 161 13.93 -8.79 5.79
C GLN A 161 13.16 -8.34 7.05
N MET A 162 11.88 -7.99 6.87
CA MET A 162 10.95 -7.64 7.93
C MET A 162 10.00 -8.81 8.21
N HIS A 163 10.44 -10.04 7.95
CA HIS A 163 9.64 -11.25 8.17
C HIS A 163 8.29 -11.24 7.41
N TYR A 164 8.25 -10.56 6.27
CA TYR A 164 7.09 -10.43 5.38
C TYR A 164 5.88 -9.65 5.95
N GLY A 165 6.07 -8.87 7.02
CA GLY A 165 5.04 -7.95 7.52
C GLY A 165 5.49 -7.10 8.71
N THR A 166 4.80 -5.99 8.94
CA THR A 166 5.18 -4.96 9.91
C THR A 166 4.09 -4.62 10.94
N PRO A 167 3.41 -5.61 11.56
CA PRO A 167 2.26 -5.34 12.40
C PRO A 167 2.61 -4.46 13.60
N GLY A 168 1.90 -3.34 13.72
CA GLY A 168 2.00 -2.36 14.78
C GLY A 168 3.09 -1.30 14.58
N TYR A 169 3.70 -1.20 13.40
CA TYR A 169 4.72 -0.19 13.09
C TYR A 169 4.78 0.14 11.59
N ARG A 170 5.74 0.96 11.17
CA ARG A 170 5.80 1.46 9.78
C ARG A 170 6.11 0.33 8.78
N ASN A 171 5.26 0.20 7.77
CA ASN A 171 5.44 -0.59 6.55
C ASN A 171 6.86 -0.53 5.99
N SER A 172 7.38 -1.70 5.62
CA SER A 172 8.64 -1.86 4.90
C SER A 172 8.62 -1.19 3.53
N GLN A 173 7.45 -1.10 2.90
CA GLN A 173 7.23 -0.50 1.57
C GLN A 173 6.77 0.96 1.60
N PHE A 174 6.74 1.58 2.79
CA PHE A 174 6.18 2.92 3.00
C PHE A 174 6.82 3.99 2.10
N SER A 175 5.99 4.81 1.43
CA SER A 175 6.34 5.95 0.56
C SER A 175 5.42 7.15 0.80
N GLU A 176 5.96 8.37 0.82
CA GLU A 176 5.15 9.60 0.95
C GLU A 176 4.68 10.18 -0.40
N LEU A 177 5.00 9.54 -1.52
CA LEU A 177 4.61 10.04 -2.84
C LEU A 177 3.08 9.97 -3.07
N PRO A 178 2.51 10.96 -3.81
CA PRO A 178 3.17 12.16 -4.32
C PRO A 178 3.07 13.33 -3.33
N ALA A 179 4.22 13.83 -2.86
CA ALA A 179 4.29 15.00 -1.98
C ALA A 179 5.04 16.16 -2.65
N GLY A 180 4.42 16.73 -3.70
CA GLY A 180 4.43 18.17 -4.00
C GLY A 180 5.77 18.87 -4.21
N GLY A 181 6.74 18.21 -4.82
CA GLY A 181 8.08 18.69 -5.10
C GLY A 181 8.26 19.31 -6.48
N GLY A 182 7.46 20.33 -6.85
CA GLY A 182 7.74 21.22 -8.00
C GLY A 182 7.65 20.63 -9.43
N ASP A 183 8.04 19.38 -9.63
CA ASP A 183 7.93 18.62 -10.87
C ASP A 183 6.59 17.85 -10.90
N PHE A 184 6.02 17.65 -12.10
CA PHE A 184 4.73 16.95 -12.22
C PHE A 184 4.85 15.43 -11.99
N VAL A 185 6.05 14.88 -12.10
CA VAL A 185 6.38 13.49 -11.80
C VAL A 185 7.63 13.46 -10.93
N GLU A 186 7.61 12.63 -9.89
CA GLU A 186 8.73 12.38 -9.00
C GLU A 186 9.03 10.89 -8.93
N VAL A 187 10.31 10.53 -9.03
CA VAL A 187 10.76 9.14 -8.89
C VAL A 187 11.32 8.89 -7.49
N ARG A 188 10.82 7.85 -6.83
CA ARG A 188 11.40 7.31 -5.60
C ARG A 188 12.18 6.04 -5.90
N GLN A 189 13.35 5.92 -5.27
CA GLN A 189 14.30 4.82 -5.50
C GLN A 189 14.71 4.78 -6.97
N LYS A 190 15.60 5.69 -7.34
CA LYS A 190 16.16 5.77 -8.71
C LYS A 190 16.93 4.51 -9.10
N VAL A 191 17.21 3.61 -8.16
CA VAL A 191 17.80 2.29 -8.41
C VAL A 191 16.94 1.28 -7.67
N PHE A 192 16.66 0.14 -8.30
CA PHE A 192 15.82 -0.92 -7.75
C PHE A 192 16.32 -2.31 -8.25
N SER A 193 16.08 -3.35 -7.47
CA SER A 193 16.51 -4.73 -7.65
C SER A 193 15.31 -5.69 -7.56
N PRO A 194 14.65 -6.03 -8.68
CA PRO A 194 13.48 -6.91 -8.71
C PRO A 194 13.86 -8.39 -8.54
N ASN A 195 14.31 -8.77 -7.34
CA ASN A 195 14.77 -10.12 -6.99
C ASN A 195 13.70 -10.93 -6.20
N GLY A 196 12.59 -10.29 -5.82
CA GLY A 196 11.48 -10.88 -5.09
C GLY A 196 11.67 -10.95 -3.57
N ASP A 197 12.68 -10.30 -3.00
CA ASP A 197 12.93 -10.30 -1.56
C ASP A 197 12.08 -9.26 -0.79
N GLY A 198 11.25 -8.51 -1.50
CA GLY A 198 10.44 -7.42 -1.02
C GLY A 198 11.24 -6.16 -0.71
N PHE A 199 12.53 -6.08 -1.04
CA PHE A 199 13.38 -4.92 -0.80
C PHE A 199 13.81 -4.29 -2.12
N GLU A 200 13.35 -3.06 -2.35
CA GLU A 200 13.63 -2.31 -3.59
C GLU A 200 13.28 -3.08 -4.88
N ASP A 201 12.23 -3.90 -4.86
CA ASP A 201 11.80 -4.71 -6.02
C ASP A 201 11.18 -3.92 -7.17
N PHE A 202 10.94 -2.62 -6.98
CA PHE A 202 10.24 -1.78 -7.93
C PHE A 202 10.63 -0.32 -7.74
N VAL A 203 10.40 0.45 -8.78
CA VAL A 203 10.46 1.91 -8.77
C VAL A 203 9.05 2.48 -8.74
N LEU A 204 8.88 3.58 -8.01
CA LEU A 204 7.62 4.33 -7.95
C LEU A 204 7.79 5.70 -8.61
N PHE A 205 6.82 6.03 -9.46
CA PHE A 205 6.67 7.35 -10.06
C PHE A 205 5.39 7.98 -9.52
N GLY A 206 5.53 8.93 -8.61
CA GLY A 206 4.42 9.74 -8.12
C GLY A 206 4.15 10.88 -9.10
N TYR A 207 2.90 11.29 -9.28
CA TYR A 207 2.56 12.48 -10.05
C TYR A 207 1.58 13.39 -9.28
N ASP A 208 1.69 14.70 -9.52
CA ASP A 208 0.79 15.74 -8.97
C ASP A 208 0.50 16.80 -10.04
N LEU A 209 -0.68 16.70 -10.66
CA LEU A 209 -1.08 17.50 -11.81
C LEU A 209 -1.73 18.83 -11.40
N PRO A 210 -1.73 19.86 -12.26
CA PRO A 210 -2.28 21.16 -11.89
C PRO A 210 -3.83 21.20 -11.91
N GLY A 211 -4.48 20.07 -12.22
CA GLY A 211 -5.93 19.92 -12.20
C GLY A 211 -6.38 18.48 -12.51
N SER A 212 -7.68 18.27 -12.58
CA SER A 212 -8.28 16.98 -12.95
C SER A 212 -8.56 16.86 -14.46
N GLY A 213 -8.93 15.66 -14.90
CA GLY A 213 -9.38 15.41 -16.27
C GLY A 213 -8.27 15.04 -17.26
N TYR A 214 -7.06 14.78 -16.79
CA TYR A 214 -5.98 14.27 -17.63
C TYR A 214 -6.17 12.78 -17.94
N THR A 215 -5.73 12.41 -19.14
CA THR A 215 -5.47 11.05 -19.57
C THR A 215 -3.97 10.84 -19.62
N LEU A 216 -3.49 9.68 -19.15
CA LEU A 216 -2.09 9.33 -19.07
C LEU A 216 -1.71 8.25 -20.10
N ASN A 217 -0.56 8.45 -20.75
CA ASN A 217 0.24 7.40 -21.37
C ASN A 217 1.61 7.32 -20.68
N SER A 218 2.10 6.12 -20.39
CA SER A 218 3.45 5.90 -19.87
C SER A 218 4.17 4.80 -20.64
N ARG A 219 5.38 5.09 -21.11
CA ARG A 219 6.23 4.15 -21.87
C ARG A 219 7.67 4.15 -21.34
N ILE A 220 8.31 2.99 -21.39
CA ILE A 220 9.68 2.78 -20.92
C ILE A 220 10.59 2.51 -22.11
N TYR A 221 11.78 3.09 -22.06
CA TYR A 221 12.83 2.93 -23.04
C TYR A 221 14.16 2.59 -22.36
N THR A 222 15.04 1.86 -23.05
CA THR A 222 16.44 1.76 -22.65
C THR A 222 17.15 3.10 -22.83
N ALA A 223 18.34 3.28 -22.23
CA ALA A 223 19.19 4.45 -22.49
C ALA A 223 19.55 4.66 -23.98
N ALA A 224 19.45 3.62 -24.82
CA ALA A 224 19.62 3.71 -26.27
C ALA A 224 18.34 4.14 -27.02
N GLY A 225 17.23 4.38 -26.30
CA GLY A 225 15.94 4.78 -26.86
C GLY A 225 15.10 3.63 -27.40
N GLN A 226 15.44 2.38 -27.11
CA GLN A 226 14.62 1.23 -27.51
C GLN A 226 13.44 1.09 -26.57
N TYR A 227 12.21 1.02 -27.10
CA TYR A 227 11.01 0.76 -26.32
C TYR A 227 11.04 -0.64 -25.70
N VAL A 228 10.67 -0.76 -24.42
CA VAL A 228 10.70 -2.04 -23.68
C VAL A 228 9.41 -2.38 -22.95
N ASN A 229 8.62 -1.39 -22.52
CA ASN A 229 7.34 -1.61 -21.86
C ASN A 229 6.42 -0.38 -21.93
N ARG A 230 5.14 -0.57 -21.68
CA ARG A 230 4.12 0.46 -21.50
C ARG A 230 3.37 0.20 -20.20
N LEU A 231 3.55 1.09 -19.22
CA LEU A 231 2.94 0.98 -17.90
C LEU A 231 1.48 1.41 -17.89
N VAL A 232 1.14 2.45 -18.66
CA VAL A 232 -0.22 3.00 -18.70
C VAL A 232 -0.57 3.35 -20.14
N ASN A 233 -1.79 3.02 -20.56
CA ASN A 233 -2.26 3.23 -21.93
C ASN A 233 -3.64 3.89 -21.97
N ASN A 234 -3.65 5.21 -22.17
CA ASN A 234 -4.85 6.00 -22.38
C ASN A 234 -5.86 5.94 -21.21
N GLU A 235 -5.33 6.00 -19.98
CA GLU A 235 -6.14 5.91 -18.76
C GLU A 235 -6.45 7.29 -18.18
N ILE A 236 -7.70 7.51 -17.76
CA ILE A 236 -8.08 8.74 -17.05
C ILE A 236 -7.51 8.68 -15.64
N VAL A 237 -6.70 9.67 -15.28
CA VAL A 237 -6.02 9.73 -13.99
C VAL A 237 -6.58 10.81 -13.07
N GLY A 238 -6.40 10.60 -11.77
CA GLY A 238 -6.66 11.64 -10.78
C GLY A 238 -5.65 12.79 -10.89
N GLN A 239 -5.84 13.83 -10.08
CA GLN A 239 -4.83 14.88 -9.95
C GLN A 239 -3.51 14.32 -9.41
N LYS A 240 -3.60 13.42 -8.43
CA LYS A 240 -2.47 12.73 -7.81
C LYS A 240 -2.58 11.23 -8.02
N GLY A 241 -1.45 10.56 -8.12
CA GLY A 241 -1.37 9.11 -8.12
C GLY A 241 0.07 8.62 -8.21
N THR A 242 0.21 7.31 -8.28
CA THR A 242 1.50 6.63 -8.33
C THR A 242 1.46 5.57 -9.42
N ILE A 243 2.58 5.39 -10.12
CA ILE A 243 2.77 4.36 -11.13
C ILE A 243 3.97 3.53 -10.68
N ARG A 244 3.80 2.22 -10.68
CA ARG A 244 4.83 1.26 -10.29
C ARG A 244 5.45 0.60 -11.52
N TRP A 245 6.74 0.30 -11.45
CA TRP A 245 7.39 -0.60 -12.39
C TRP A 245 8.36 -1.53 -11.67
N ASP A 246 8.27 -2.81 -11.97
CA ASP A 246 9.00 -3.94 -11.37
C ASP A 246 10.15 -4.45 -12.26
N GLY A 247 10.54 -3.68 -13.29
CA GLY A 247 11.64 -4.07 -14.17
C GLY A 247 11.26 -5.07 -15.26
N VAL A 248 10.00 -5.49 -15.32
CA VAL A 248 9.51 -6.43 -16.34
C VAL A 248 9.22 -5.71 -17.66
N GLY A 249 9.56 -6.36 -18.77
CA GLY A 249 9.28 -5.90 -20.14
C GLY A 249 7.87 -6.25 -20.62
N GLU A 250 7.49 -5.78 -21.82
CA GLU A 250 6.17 -6.04 -22.41
C GLU A 250 5.86 -7.54 -22.63
N ASN A 251 6.89 -8.37 -22.73
CA ASN A 251 6.77 -9.82 -22.88
C ASN A 251 6.66 -10.58 -21.54
N GLY A 252 6.65 -9.88 -20.40
CA GLY A 252 6.62 -10.49 -19.08
C GLY A 252 8.00 -10.97 -18.57
N GLU A 253 9.08 -10.71 -19.31
CA GLU A 253 10.43 -11.09 -18.88
C GLU A 253 11.10 -9.96 -18.10
N LEU A 254 11.89 -10.33 -17.09
CA LEU A 254 12.73 -9.38 -16.38
C LEU A 254 13.79 -8.80 -17.33
N LEU A 255 13.90 -7.47 -17.37
CA LEU A 255 14.87 -6.81 -18.22
C LEU A 255 16.29 -6.85 -17.62
N SER A 256 17.30 -6.73 -18.48
CA SER A 256 18.70 -6.67 -18.06
C SER A 256 19.02 -5.46 -17.18
N ALA A 257 20.04 -5.58 -16.33
CA ALA A 257 20.56 -4.43 -15.59
C ALA A 257 20.94 -3.27 -16.53
N GLY A 258 20.58 -2.04 -16.16
CA GLY A 258 20.81 -0.87 -17.01
C GLY A 258 19.99 0.36 -16.59
N ILE A 259 20.21 1.46 -17.30
CA ILE A 259 19.44 2.69 -17.13
C ILE A 259 18.25 2.69 -18.11
N TYR A 260 17.08 3.01 -17.56
CA TYR A 260 15.82 3.11 -18.27
C TYR A 260 15.27 4.52 -18.16
N VAL A 261 14.62 4.97 -19.22
CA VAL A 261 13.93 6.25 -19.30
C VAL A 261 12.44 5.98 -19.40
N VAL A 262 11.66 6.55 -18.48
CA VAL A 262 10.21 6.46 -18.47
C VAL A 262 9.63 7.80 -18.93
N ARG A 263 8.83 7.74 -20.00
CA ARG A 263 8.14 8.89 -20.57
C ARG A 263 6.69 8.89 -20.13
N PHE A 264 6.30 9.92 -19.39
CA PHE A 264 4.91 10.20 -19.03
C PHE A 264 4.34 11.27 -19.93
N GLU A 265 3.12 11.06 -20.40
CA GLU A 265 2.39 12.01 -21.23
C GLU A 265 0.97 12.14 -20.70
N PHE A 266 0.72 13.26 -20.03
CA PHE A 266 -0.60 13.65 -19.52
C PHE A 266 -1.23 14.60 -20.53
N PHE A 267 -2.48 14.36 -20.90
CA PHE A 267 -3.16 15.21 -21.89
C PHE A 267 -4.66 15.31 -21.62
N LYS A 268 -5.27 16.39 -22.09
CA LYS A 268 -6.72 16.64 -22.01
C LYS A 268 -7.35 16.72 -23.40
N PRO A 269 -8.67 16.52 -23.51
CA PRO A 269 -9.39 16.70 -24.78
C PRO A 269 -9.30 18.12 -25.36
N ASP A 270 -9.06 19.13 -24.52
CA ASP A 270 -8.90 20.53 -24.92
C ASP A 270 -7.51 20.84 -25.53
N GLY A 271 -6.61 19.85 -25.57
CA GLY A 271 -5.27 19.96 -26.13
C GLY A 271 -4.17 20.30 -25.12
N GLU A 272 -4.51 20.53 -23.84
CA GLU A 272 -3.50 20.67 -22.79
C GLU A 272 -2.67 19.38 -22.69
N LYS A 273 -1.34 19.53 -22.55
CA LYS A 273 -0.40 18.41 -22.55
C LYS A 273 0.82 18.70 -21.70
N ILE A 274 1.17 17.74 -20.83
CA ILE A 274 2.38 17.73 -20.00
C ILE A 274 3.17 16.47 -20.37
N VAL A 275 4.48 16.61 -20.58
CA VAL A 275 5.37 15.48 -20.87
C VAL A 275 6.55 15.53 -19.92
N GLU A 276 6.73 14.45 -19.17
CA GLU A 276 7.85 14.28 -18.23
C GLU A 276 8.70 13.07 -18.62
N LEU A 277 9.99 13.16 -18.36
CA LEU A 277 10.96 12.09 -18.59
C LEU A 277 11.71 11.81 -17.29
N GLU A 278 11.48 10.64 -16.72
CA GLU A 278 12.20 10.17 -15.54
C GLU A 278 13.19 9.08 -15.91
N SER A 279 14.26 8.94 -15.12
CA SER A 279 15.24 7.87 -15.29
C SER A 279 15.38 7.04 -14.02
N CYS A 280 15.50 5.73 -14.20
CA CYS A 280 15.79 4.78 -13.12
C CYS A 280 16.82 3.74 -13.59
N GLY A 281 17.52 3.13 -12.65
CA GLY A 281 18.45 2.03 -12.85
C GLY A 281 17.85 0.73 -12.35
N LEU A 282 17.90 -0.30 -13.18
CA LEU A 282 17.62 -1.67 -12.78
C LEU A 282 18.96 -2.34 -12.50
N VAL A 283 19.11 -2.97 -11.33
CA VAL A 283 20.25 -3.82 -11.00
C VAL A 283 19.78 -5.26 -10.75
N LEU A 284 20.64 -6.23 -11.05
CA LEU A 284 20.38 -7.65 -10.82
C LEU A 284 21.39 -8.11 -9.77
N GLU A 285 20.89 -8.52 -8.60
CA GLU A 285 21.68 -9.11 -7.50
C GLU A 285 21.49 -10.63 -7.44
#